data_AF-A0A8J6EPC0-F1
#
_entry.id   AF-A0A8J6EPC0-F1
#
_cell.length_a   1.000
_cell.length_b   1.000
_cell.length_c   1.000
_cell.angle_alpha   90.00
_cell.angle_beta   90.00
_cell.angle_gamma   90.00
#
_symmetry.space_group_name_H-M   'P 1'
#
loop_
_entity.id
_entity.type
_entity.pdbx_description
1 polymer ?
#
loop_
_entity_poly.entity_id
_entity_poly.type
_entity_poly.pdbx_seq_one_letter_code
_entity_poly.pdbx_strand_id
1 'polypeptide(L)'
;MKTKIVSTSRKNLEIYKMTAEQFHIAATNAEFKVKKRSYDPVCMNLQSGILKCYTENRQELLNCSDLAKEYRSCVREAQKGCGLL
;
A
#
# COMPACT_ATOMS: atom_id res chain seq x y z
N MET A 1 -6.74 53.43 5.71
CA MET A 1 -5.66 52.43 5.85
C MET A 1 -6.07 51.21 6.70
N LYS A 2 -6.56 51.38 7.94
CA LYS A 2 -6.99 50.28 8.83
C LYS A 2 -8.11 49.39 8.27
N THR A 3 -9.08 49.95 7.56
CA THR A 3 -10.22 49.23 6.95
C THR A 3 -9.79 48.24 5.86
N LYS A 4 -8.79 48.61 5.05
CA LYS A 4 -8.24 47.76 3.99
C LYS A 4 -7.54 46.53 4.59
N ILE A 5 -6.77 46.72 5.65
CA ILE A 5 -6.10 45.64 6.40
C ILE A 5 -7.14 44.65 6.94
N VAL A 6 -8.19 45.12 7.61
CA VAL A 6 -9.26 44.25 8.15
C VAL A 6 -9.96 43.45 7.04
N SER A 7 -10.24 44.08 5.90
CA SER A 7 -10.88 43.40 4.76
C SER A 7 -9.99 42.32 4.15
N THR A 8 -8.67 42.57 4.05
CA THR A 8 -7.70 41.61 3.54
C THR A 8 -7.51 40.46 4.52
N SER A 9 -7.37 40.73 5.82
CA SER A 9 -7.24 39.69 6.84
C SER A 9 -8.45 38.75 6.89
N ARG A 10 -9.67 39.30 6.70
CA ARG A 10 -10.90 38.50 6.62
C ARG A 10 -10.89 37.56 5.41
N LYS A 11 -10.53 38.08 4.23
CA LYS A 11 -10.41 37.27 3.00
C LYS A 11 -9.35 36.18 3.14
N ASN A 12 -8.20 36.49 3.74
CA ASN A 12 -7.15 35.50 3.97
C ASN A 12 -7.60 34.39 4.91
N LEU A 13 -8.36 34.71 5.97
CA LEU A 13 -8.92 33.72 6.87
C LEU A 13 -9.94 32.81 6.17
N GLU A 14 -10.77 33.36 5.30
CA GLU A 14 -11.75 32.61 4.52
C GLU A 14 -11.06 31.66 3.52
N ILE A 15 -10.07 32.17 2.78
CA ILE A 15 -9.24 31.36 1.87
C ILE A 15 -8.53 30.25 2.64
N TYR A 16 -7.96 30.55 3.81
CA TYR A 16 -7.28 29.54 4.64
C TYR A 16 -8.25 28.42 5.04
N LYS A 17 -9.46 28.77 5.50
CA LYS A 17 -10.49 27.78 5.88
C LYS A 17 -10.88 26.89 4.71
N MET A 18 -11.19 27.49 3.55
CA MET A 18 -11.54 26.73 2.35
C MET A 18 -10.40 25.82 1.91
N THR A 19 -9.16 26.31 1.96
CA THR A 19 -7.98 25.52 1.56
C THR A 19 -7.74 24.36 2.52
N ALA A 20 -7.92 24.57 3.82
CA ALA A 20 -7.80 23.51 4.82
C ALA A 20 -8.84 22.40 4.62
N GLU A 21 -10.09 22.76 4.29
CA GLU A 21 -11.15 21.80 3.98
C GLU A 21 -10.84 21.00 2.71
N GLN A 22 -10.45 21.69 1.63
CA GLN A 22 -10.07 21.03 0.37
C GLN A 22 -8.86 20.11 0.54
N PHE A 23 -7.86 20.53 1.33
CA PHE A 23 -6.72 19.68 1.67
C PHE A 23 -7.17 18.42 2.42
N HIS A 24 -8.05 18.55 3.40
CA HIS A 24 -8.52 17.41 4.18
C HIS A 24 -9.29 16.42 3.30
N ILE A 25 -10.19 16.91 2.43
CA ILE A 25 -10.91 16.08 1.46
C ILE A 25 -9.93 15.36 0.52
N ALA A 26 -8.94 16.09 -0.01
CA ALA A 26 -7.94 15.51 -0.89
C ALA A 26 -7.09 14.44 -0.17
N ALA A 27 -6.68 14.68 1.07
CA ALA A 27 -5.94 13.75 1.90
C ALA A 27 -6.75 12.48 2.17
N THR A 28 -8.01 12.60 2.61
CA THR A 28 -8.90 11.46 2.84
C THR A 28 -9.13 10.65 1.56
N ASN A 29 -9.33 11.32 0.42
CA ASN A 29 -9.48 10.65 -0.87
C ASN A 29 -8.20 9.93 -1.31
N ALA A 30 -7.02 10.52 -1.05
CA ALA A 30 -5.74 9.89 -1.31
C ALA A 30 -5.52 8.66 -0.43
N GLU A 31 -5.75 8.78 0.88
CA GLU A 31 -5.70 7.66 1.83
C GLU A 31 -6.64 6.53 1.41
N PHE A 32 -7.88 6.83 1.04
CA PHE A 32 -8.83 5.83 0.56
C PHE A 32 -8.34 5.11 -0.70
N LYS A 33 -7.78 5.85 -1.67
CA LYS A 33 -7.23 5.27 -2.91
C LYS A 33 -5.99 4.41 -2.67
N VAL A 34 -5.12 4.81 -1.75
CA VAL A 34 -3.91 4.06 -1.37
C VAL A 34 -4.28 2.81 -0.58
N LYS A 35 -5.15 2.94 0.42
CA LYS A 35 -5.56 1.86 1.34
C LYS A 35 -6.41 0.78 0.65
N LYS A 36 -7.08 1.11 -0.46
CA LYS A 36 -7.87 0.14 -1.26
C LYS A 36 -7.04 -0.87 -2.04
N ARG A 37 -5.74 -0.62 -2.23
CA ARG A 37 -4.85 -1.61 -2.84
C ARG A 37 -4.38 -2.61 -1.79
N SER A 38 -5.35 -3.30 -1.16
CA SER A 38 -5.11 -4.61 -0.57
C SER A 38 -4.96 -5.60 -1.73
N TYR A 39 -3.91 -5.41 -2.53
CA TYR A 39 -3.51 -6.47 -3.44
C TYR A 39 -2.91 -7.53 -2.54
N ASP A 40 -3.63 -8.63 -2.37
CA ASP A 40 -3.01 -9.83 -1.83
C ASP A 40 -1.77 -10.10 -2.70
N PRO A 41 -0.57 -10.24 -2.11
CA PRO A 41 0.60 -10.63 -2.85
C PRO A 41 0.24 -11.87 -3.67
N VAL A 42 0.52 -11.87 -4.98
CA VAL A 42 0.11 -12.92 -5.92
C VAL A 42 0.44 -14.33 -5.39
N CYS A 43 1.53 -14.45 -4.65
CA CYS A 43 2.03 -15.71 -4.08
C CYS A 43 1.81 -15.84 -2.56
N MET A 44 0.93 -15.06 -1.93
CA MET A 44 0.80 -15.00 -0.45
C MET A 44 0.43 -16.35 0.17
N ASN A 45 -0.47 -17.11 -0.46
CA ASN A 45 -0.85 -18.44 0.04
C ASN A 45 0.31 -19.44 -0.06
N LEU A 46 1.05 -19.41 -1.17
CA LEU A 46 2.25 -20.24 -1.35
C LEU A 46 3.35 -19.83 -0.36
N GLN A 47 3.53 -18.53 -0.12
CA GLN A 47 4.48 -17.99 0.86
C GLN A 47 4.17 -18.47 2.27
N SER A 48 2.90 -18.36 2.70
CA SER A 48 2.46 -18.86 4.00
C SER A 48 2.64 -20.38 4.10
N GLY A 49 2.31 -21.12 3.04
CA GLY A 49 2.47 -22.56 2.97
C GLY A 49 3.91 -23.01 3.13
N ILE A 50 4.87 -22.41 2.41
CA ILE A 50 6.27 -22.81 2.50
C ILE A 50 6.89 -22.48 3.86
N LEU A 51 6.54 -21.33 4.45
CA LEU A 51 6.99 -20.95 5.79
C LEU A 51 6.48 -21.95 6.83
N LYS A 52 5.20 -22.33 6.74
CA LYS A 52 4.61 -23.36 7.59
C LYS A 52 5.33 -24.71 7.40
N CYS A 53 5.54 -25.15 6.16
CA CYS A 53 6.19 -26.43 5.88
C CYS A 53 7.60 -26.51 6.50
N TYR A 54 8.44 -25.49 6.32
CA TYR A 54 9.78 -25.50 6.92
C TYR A 54 9.76 -25.42 8.46
N THR A 55 8.75 -24.74 9.03
CA THR A 55 8.57 -24.68 10.48
C THR A 55 8.21 -26.05 11.06
N GLU A 56 7.36 -26.80 10.37
CA GLU A 56 6.88 -28.13 10.79
C GLU A 56 7.88 -29.26 10.48
N ASN A 57 8.70 -29.13 9.42
CA ASN A 57 9.59 -30.19 8.92
C ASN A 57 11.09 -29.85 9.09
N ARG A 58 11.50 -29.35 10.26
CA ARG A 58 12.88 -28.85 10.48
C ARG A 58 14.01 -29.84 10.21
N GLN A 59 13.76 -31.13 10.41
CA GLN A 59 14.74 -32.21 10.13
C GLN A 59 14.53 -32.86 8.75
N GLU A 60 13.42 -32.56 8.09
CA GLU A 60 12.99 -33.18 6.83
C GLU A 60 12.62 -32.12 5.79
N LEU A 61 13.48 -31.10 5.64
CA LEU A 61 13.24 -29.93 4.79
C LEU A 61 12.97 -30.30 3.33
N LEU A 62 13.48 -31.46 2.87
CA LEU A 62 13.28 -31.96 1.52
C LEU A 62 11.81 -32.31 1.24
N ASN A 63 10.99 -32.57 2.27
CA ASN A 63 9.54 -32.77 2.11
C ASN A 63 8.83 -31.50 1.62
N CYS A 64 9.45 -30.32 1.79
CA CYS A 64 8.92 -29.04 1.31
C CYS A 64 9.34 -28.69 -0.13
N SER A 65 10.10 -29.56 -0.82
CA SER A 65 10.75 -29.24 -2.10
C SER A 65 9.77 -28.86 -3.20
N ASP A 66 8.66 -29.58 -3.33
CA ASP A 66 7.70 -29.30 -4.39
C ASP A 66 6.93 -28.00 -4.15
N LEU A 67 6.54 -27.74 -2.89
CA LEU A 67 5.97 -26.47 -2.49
C LEU A 67 6.94 -25.29 -2.71
N ALA A 68 8.25 -25.52 -2.54
CA ALA A 68 9.28 -24.54 -2.84
C ALA A 68 9.42 -24.24 -4.34
N LYS A 69 9.31 -25.25 -5.19
CA LYS A 69 9.31 -25.07 -6.66
C LYS A 69 8.08 -24.28 -7.11
N GLU A 70 6.91 -24.58 -6.55
CA GLU A 70 5.67 -23.86 -6.85
C GLU A 70 5.74 -22.39 -6.41
N TYR A 71 6.15 -22.13 -5.16
CA TYR A 71 6.33 -20.76 -4.67
C TYR A 71 7.31 -19.97 -5.54
N ARG A 72 8.46 -20.56 -5.87
CA ARG A 72 9.47 -19.93 -6.74
C ARG A 72 8.92 -19.61 -8.12
N SER A 73 8.14 -20.52 -8.71
CA SER A 73 7.55 -20.31 -10.03
C SER A 73 6.53 -19.18 -10.00
N CYS A 74 5.67 -19.13 -8.99
CA CYS A 74 4.73 -18.03 -8.79
C CYS A 74 5.44 -16.67 -8.69
N VAL A 75 6.49 -16.56 -7.86
CA VAL A 75 7.26 -15.32 -7.71
C VAL A 75 7.84 -14.87 -9.04
N ARG A 76 8.40 -15.81 -9.80
CA ARG A 76 9.03 -15.52 -11.10
C ARG A 76 8.02 -15.03 -12.14
N GLU A 77 6.81 -15.57 -12.16
CA GLU A 77 5.74 -15.08 -13.03
C GLU A 77 5.19 -13.73 -12.56
N ALA A 78 4.99 -13.55 -11.25
CA ALA A 78 4.55 -12.27 -10.68
C ALA A 78 5.54 -11.13 -10.96
N GLN A 79 6.85 -11.43 -10.97
CA GLN A 79 7.90 -10.48 -11.33
C GLN A 79 7.86 -10.03 -12.80
N LYS A 80 7.34 -10.85 -13.72
CA LYS A 80 7.19 -10.43 -15.13
C LYS A 80 6.05 -9.42 -15.31
N GLY A 81 5.02 -9.49 -14.46
CA GLY A 81 3.86 -8.59 -14.50
C GLY A 81 4.02 -7.32 -13.68
N CYS A 82 4.95 -7.31 -12.71
CA CYS A 82 5.39 -6.10 -12.03
C CYS A 82 6.46 -5.45 -12.92
N GLY A 83 6.26 -4.24 -13.42
CA GLY A 83 7.20 -3.55 -14.33
C GLY A 83 8.54 -3.14 -13.68
N LEU A 84 9.22 -4.09 -13.06
CA LEU A 84 10.54 -3.99 -12.42
C LEU A 84 11.66 -4.54 -13.32
N LEU A 85 11.44 -4.57 -14.63
CA LEU A 85 12.45 -4.70 -15.69
C LEU A 85 12.12 -3.74 -16.83
#